data_AF-A0A1N6J522-F1
#
_entry.id   AF-A0A1N6J522-F1
#
_cell.length_a   1.000
_cell.length_b   1.000
_cell.length_c   1.000
_cell.angle_alpha   90.00
_cell.angle_beta   90.00
_cell.angle_gamma   90.00
#
_symmetry.space_group_name_H-M   'P 1'
#
loop_
_entity.id
_entity.type
_entity.pdbx_description
1 polymer ?
#
loop_
_entity_poly.entity_id
_entity_poly.type
_entity_poly.pdbx_seq_one_letter_code
_entity_poly.pdbx_strand_id
1 'polypeptide(L)'
;MKKLLSLIIILCLATATFAQKNKQVFVSTDIDNFWTAYDKINATKDSAQQYKLLKNLYLDKGTPGLKSLIKVRNYSEKEFISWMTQYPKFWSSLKPNTLKVKSLYPKINANIQKLKKAYPDLKPATIYFSFGAFRTGGTIDGNRVLIGSELSLADKTTIIDEFPTWRQNFYKNQNPFHELPLLCTHEYIHTQQKELVENLLSMCLYEGVAEFISCKVTNTKSDAPAIEFGKANQKIVVDKFVSDLFIINNNYNWLWGENKNELKVRDLGYYIGYEICERYYNLSKDKVKAVKELIELDYTNEKEVECIVDLTKLLPKTLEELNSDYEKQRPTVVKLLPFENGSQNVKSGLTKITISFSESLLKHNTGLDYGPLGKDHCPKIRPERFFSEDGKSWTFEADLKPNQHYQILISSNFRKENGVRLKPYLIDFKTID
;
A
#
# COMPACT_ATOMS: atom_id res chain seq x y z
N MET A 1 71.51 37.42 25.34
CA MET A 1 70.72 38.52 25.93
C MET A 1 69.45 38.72 25.12
N LYS A 2 68.29 38.68 25.80
CA LYS A 2 66.99 39.32 25.45
C LYS A 2 66.29 38.83 24.16
N LYS A 3 65.28 37.94 24.27
CA LYS A 3 63.84 38.21 24.48
C LYS A 3 63.16 38.97 23.32
N LEU A 4 62.21 38.31 22.65
CA LEU A 4 60.78 38.71 22.54
C LEU A 4 60.05 37.66 21.68
N LEU A 5 59.22 36.81 22.29
CA LEU A 5 57.75 36.85 22.16
C LEU A 5 57.25 36.94 20.70
N SER A 6 56.78 35.83 20.17
CA SER A 6 55.76 35.83 19.13
C SER A 6 54.69 34.79 19.46
N LEU A 7 53.54 35.38 19.72
CA LEU A 7 52.24 34.86 20.13
C LEU A 7 51.79 33.63 19.31
N ILE A 8 51.46 32.54 20.01
CA ILE A 8 50.68 31.43 19.46
C ILE A 8 49.25 31.95 19.31
N ILE A 9 48.85 32.31 18.09
CA ILE A 9 47.44 32.47 17.72
C ILE A 9 46.93 31.09 17.35
N ILE A 10 46.38 30.36 18.32
CA ILE A 10 45.44 29.27 18.05
C ILE A 10 44.21 29.95 17.45
N LEU A 11 44.14 29.93 16.12
CA LEU A 11 42.94 30.28 15.38
C LEU A 11 41.92 29.18 15.69
N CYS A 12 41.10 29.42 16.71
CA CYS A 12 39.80 28.77 16.88
C CYS A 12 38.97 29.11 15.64
N LEU A 13 39.17 28.36 14.55
CA LEU A 13 38.17 28.13 13.53
C LEU A 13 37.02 27.40 14.22
N ALA A 14 36.19 28.18 14.91
CA ALA A 14 34.82 27.82 15.18
C ALA A 14 34.22 27.52 13.80
N THR A 15 34.14 26.24 13.46
CA THR A 15 33.20 25.74 12.48
C THR A 15 31.81 26.04 13.03
N ALA A 16 31.37 27.29 12.89
CA ALA A 16 29.96 27.60 12.77
C ALA A 16 29.52 26.97 11.45
N THR A 17 29.38 25.65 11.45
CA THR A 17 28.42 24.99 10.58
C THR A 17 27.11 25.66 10.93
N PHE A 18 26.71 26.64 10.13
CA PHE A 18 25.33 27.05 10.08
C PHE A 18 24.57 25.76 9.76
N ALA A 19 24.06 25.11 10.81
CA ALA A 19 22.97 24.18 10.70
C ALA A 19 21.85 24.98 10.06
N GLN A 20 21.77 24.94 8.73
CA GLN A 20 20.67 25.49 7.99
C GLN A 20 19.46 24.75 8.52
N LYS A 21 18.73 25.38 9.46
CA LYS A 21 17.46 24.88 9.97
C LYS A 21 16.53 24.91 8.76
N ASN A 22 16.55 23.84 7.97
CA ASN A 22 15.66 23.68 6.85
C ASN A 22 14.25 23.69 7.42
N LYS A 23 13.58 24.83 7.25
CA LYS A 23 12.22 25.07 7.71
C LYS A 23 11.30 24.17 6.90
N GLN A 24 10.32 23.54 7.54
CA GLN A 24 9.33 22.75 6.83
C GLN A 24 8.63 23.60 5.77
N VAL A 25 8.58 23.09 4.54
CA VAL A 25 7.94 23.75 3.41
C VAL A 25 6.51 23.24 3.28
N PHE A 26 5.57 24.18 3.18
CA PHE A 26 4.16 23.92 2.94
C PHE A 26 3.70 24.66 1.68
N VAL A 27 2.90 24.02 0.85
CA VAL A 27 2.34 24.62 -0.37
C VAL A 27 0.84 24.37 -0.39
N SER A 28 0.03 25.43 -0.40
CA SER A 28 -1.43 25.34 -0.46
C SER A 28 -2.06 26.23 -1.53
N THR A 29 -1.27 26.71 -2.50
CA THR A 29 -1.76 27.57 -3.59
C THR A 29 -2.82 26.88 -4.45
N ASP A 30 -2.84 25.55 -4.49
CA ASP A 30 -3.87 24.79 -5.20
C ASP A 30 -5.26 24.95 -4.55
N ILE A 31 -5.36 25.26 -3.26
CA ILE A 31 -6.65 25.56 -2.60
C ILE A 31 -7.26 26.82 -3.21
N ASP A 32 -6.47 27.88 -3.41
CA ASP A 32 -6.93 29.14 -3.97
C ASP A 32 -7.33 28.98 -5.45
N ASN A 33 -6.50 28.24 -6.21
CA ASN A 33 -6.79 27.91 -7.61
C ASN A 33 -8.08 27.08 -7.73
N PHE A 34 -8.28 26.09 -6.85
CA PHE A 34 -9.47 25.24 -6.85
C PHE A 34 -10.73 26.06 -6.63
N TRP A 35 -10.77 26.92 -5.61
CA TRP A 35 -11.96 27.73 -5.34
C TRP A 35 -12.27 28.73 -6.46
N THR A 36 -11.23 29.30 -7.08
CA THR A 36 -11.39 30.16 -8.26
C THR A 36 -12.02 29.38 -9.43
N ALA A 37 -11.59 28.14 -9.66
CA ALA A 37 -12.17 27.28 -10.68
C ALA A 37 -13.60 26.86 -10.32
N TYR A 38 -13.83 26.42 -9.08
CA TYR A 38 -15.11 25.95 -8.55
C TYR A 38 -16.21 27.00 -8.71
N ASP A 39 -15.95 28.24 -8.29
CA ASP A 39 -16.93 29.32 -8.35
C ASP A 39 -17.32 29.61 -9.82
N LYS A 40 -16.36 29.57 -10.76
CA LYS A 40 -16.62 29.80 -12.19
C LYS A 40 -17.28 28.62 -12.89
N ILE A 41 -16.92 27.39 -12.54
CA ILE A 41 -17.51 26.16 -13.09
C ILE A 41 -18.99 26.07 -12.71
N ASN A 42 -19.33 26.39 -11.45
CA ASN A 42 -20.71 26.33 -10.97
C ASN A 42 -21.57 27.52 -11.43
N ALA A 43 -20.95 28.59 -11.94
CA ALA A 43 -21.66 29.75 -12.52
C ALA A 43 -22.14 29.51 -13.97
N THR A 44 -21.71 28.42 -14.63
CA THR A 44 -22.12 28.08 -16.00
C THR A 44 -22.77 26.70 -16.06
N LYS A 45 -23.65 26.50 -17.05
CA LYS A 45 -24.27 25.21 -17.38
C LYS A 45 -23.67 24.58 -18.64
N ASP A 46 -22.80 25.29 -19.35
CA ASP A 46 -22.11 24.77 -20.53
C ASP A 46 -20.99 23.82 -20.10
N SER A 47 -21.17 22.52 -20.39
CA SER A 47 -20.20 21.49 -20.04
C SER A 47 -18.82 21.74 -20.68
N ALA A 48 -18.75 22.14 -21.95
CA ALA A 48 -17.47 22.41 -22.61
C ALA A 48 -16.74 23.58 -21.94
N GLN A 49 -17.49 24.61 -21.52
CA GLN A 49 -16.94 25.72 -20.75
C GLN A 49 -16.43 25.27 -19.37
N GLN A 50 -17.14 24.38 -18.68
CA GLN A 50 -16.70 23.84 -17.38
C GLN A 50 -15.34 23.12 -17.49
N TYR A 51 -15.15 22.24 -18.48
CA TYR A 51 -13.86 21.58 -18.70
C TYR A 51 -12.74 22.58 -19.02
N LYS A 52 -13.02 23.59 -19.87
CA LYS A 52 -12.05 24.66 -20.17
C LYS A 52 -11.67 25.45 -18.92
N LEU A 53 -12.63 25.74 -18.05
CA LEU A 53 -12.39 26.44 -16.78
C LEU A 53 -11.56 25.59 -15.81
N LEU A 54 -11.90 24.31 -15.64
CA LEU A 54 -11.13 23.36 -14.83
C LEU A 54 -9.67 23.31 -15.28
N LYS A 55 -9.45 23.12 -16.59
CA LYS A 55 -8.12 23.05 -17.17
C LYS A 55 -7.31 24.32 -16.93
N ASN A 56 -7.84 25.47 -17.35
CA ASN A 56 -7.10 26.74 -17.34
C ASN A 56 -6.88 27.32 -15.94
N LEU A 57 -7.81 27.07 -15.01
CA LEU A 57 -7.79 27.70 -13.69
C LEU A 57 -7.22 26.80 -12.61
N TYR A 58 -7.28 25.48 -12.79
CA TYR A 58 -6.83 24.52 -11.78
C TYR A 58 -5.73 23.59 -12.27
N LEU A 59 -5.97 22.81 -13.33
CA LEU A 59 -5.03 21.75 -13.73
C LEU A 59 -3.72 22.30 -14.32
N ASP A 60 -3.81 23.25 -15.26
CA ASP A 60 -2.62 23.84 -15.89
C ASP A 60 -1.82 24.71 -14.91
N LYS A 61 -2.51 25.32 -13.94
CA LYS A 61 -1.91 26.08 -12.82
C LYS A 61 -1.46 25.21 -11.65
N GLY A 62 -1.67 23.90 -11.72
CA GLY A 62 -1.40 22.98 -10.64
C GLY A 62 0.05 23.00 -10.19
N THR A 63 0.26 23.02 -8.87
CA THR A 63 1.59 22.87 -8.30
C THR A 63 2.20 21.50 -8.64
N PRO A 64 3.51 21.28 -8.42
CA PRO A 64 4.09 19.94 -8.49
C PRO A 64 3.34 18.91 -7.63
N GLY A 65 2.78 19.33 -6.49
CA GLY A 65 1.97 18.47 -5.63
C GLY A 65 0.67 18.01 -6.29
N LEU A 66 -0.11 18.92 -6.87
CA LEU A 66 -1.32 18.54 -7.60
C LEU A 66 -1.01 17.60 -8.77
N LYS A 67 0.06 17.88 -9.54
CA LYS A 67 0.47 17.02 -10.65
C LYS A 67 0.85 15.62 -10.19
N SER A 68 1.59 15.50 -9.08
CA SER A 68 1.90 14.21 -8.46
C SER A 68 0.64 13.50 -7.96
N LEU A 69 -0.28 14.23 -7.32
CA LEU A 69 -1.51 13.67 -6.79
C LEU A 69 -2.41 13.10 -7.90
N ILE A 70 -2.55 13.82 -9.02
CA ILE A 70 -3.26 13.35 -10.23
C ILE A 70 -2.63 12.08 -10.78
N LYS A 71 -1.29 12.01 -10.84
CA LYS A 71 -0.55 10.83 -11.31
C LYS A 71 -0.78 9.62 -10.40
N VAL A 72 -0.50 9.76 -9.09
CA VAL A 72 -0.54 8.65 -8.13
C VAL A 72 -1.96 8.11 -7.93
N ARG A 73 -2.98 8.97 -8.01
CA ARG A 73 -4.37 8.56 -7.86
C ARG A 73 -5.13 8.40 -9.18
N ASN A 74 -4.45 8.56 -10.32
CA ASN A 74 -5.02 8.44 -11.66
C ASN A 74 -6.35 9.20 -11.81
N TYR A 75 -6.35 10.49 -11.47
CA TYR A 75 -7.53 11.34 -11.57
C TYR A 75 -7.82 11.75 -13.01
N SER A 76 -9.10 11.78 -13.37
CA SER A 76 -9.56 12.30 -14.66
C SER A 76 -10.27 13.65 -14.52
N GLU A 77 -10.23 14.46 -15.58
CA GLU A 77 -10.98 15.74 -15.64
C GLU A 77 -12.48 15.54 -15.40
N LYS A 78 -13.03 14.44 -15.93
CA LYS A 78 -14.44 14.08 -15.76
C LYS A 78 -14.80 13.89 -14.29
N GLU A 79 -13.93 13.25 -13.52
CA GLU A 79 -14.15 13.08 -12.08
C GLU A 79 -14.10 14.40 -11.33
N PHE A 80 -13.15 15.28 -11.66
CA PHE A 80 -13.11 16.63 -11.08
C PHE A 80 -14.41 17.40 -11.34
N ILE A 81 -14.87 17.48 -12.59
CA ILE A 81 -16.13 18.15 -12.93
C ILE A 81 -17.32 17.51 -12.20
N SER A 82 -17.38 16.18 -12.19
CA SER A 82 -18.42 15.41 -11.50
C SER A 82 -18.50 15.79 -10.02
N TRP A 83 -17.37 15.83 -9.31
CA TRP A 83 -17.34 16.19 -7.89
C TRP A 83 -17.61 17.68 -7.66
N MET A 84 -17.02 18.58 -8.46
CA MET A 84 -17.19 20.04 -8.30
C MET A 84 -18.62 20.52 -8.57
N THR A 85 -19.40 19.78 -9.35
CA THR A 85 -20.80 20.13 -9.69
C THR A 85 -21.84 19.36 -8.88
N GLN A 86 -21.40 18.43 -8.03
CA GLN A 86 -22.25 17.69 -7.09
C GLN A 86 -21.99 18.15 -5.65
N TYR A 87 -22.94 17.90 -4.77
CA TYR A 87 -22.82 18.13 -3.32
C TYR A 87 -22.52 19.60 -2.91
N PRO A 88 -23.32 20.58 -3.37
CA PRO A 88 -23.07 21.99 -3.12
C PRO A 88 -23.06 22.37 -1.62
N LYS A 89 -23.85 21.69 -0.77
CA LYS A 89 -23.85 21.94 0.69
C LYS A 89 -22.54 21.46 1.32
N PHE A 90 -22.01 20.34 0.85
CA PHE A 90 -20.69 19.86 1.27
C PHE A 90 -19.61 20.88 0.94
N TRP A 91 -19.50 21.32 -0.32
CA TRP A 91 -18.47 22.28 -0.71
C TRP A 91 -18.60 23.62 0.00
N SER A 92 -19.83 24.12 0.15
CA SER A 92 -20.08 25.39 0.84
C SER A 92 -19.66 25.32 2.31
N SER A 93 -19.90 24.19 2.99
CA SER A 93 -19.52 24.01 4.39
C SER A 93 -18.03 23.68 4.58
N LEU A 94 -17.39 23.05 3.59
CA LEU A 94 -15.96 22.75 3.60
C LEU A 94 -15.07 23.98 3.33
N LYS A 95 -15.50 24.91 2.45
CA LYS A 95 -14.71 26.07 1.99
C LYS A 95 -14.03 26.84 3.13
N PRO A 96 -14.73 27.23 4.23
CA PRO A 96 -14.10 27.94 5.34
C PRO A 96 -12.93 27.20 5.99
N ASN A 97 -13.00 25.87 6.09
CA ASN A 97 -11.93 25.08 6.71
C ASN A 97 -10.69 25.01 5.83
N THR A 98 -10.89 24.84 4.53
CA THR A 98 -9.77 24.75 3.57
C THR A 98 -8.97 26.06 3.49
N LEU A 99 -9.64 27.21 3.59
CA LEU A 99 -8.99 28.52 3.64
C LEU A 99 -8.22 28.77 4.95
N LYS A 100 -8.52 28.00 6.01
CA LYS A 100 -7.83 28.07 7.31
C LYS A 100 -6.67 27.09 7.45
N VAL A 101 -6.30 26.33 6.41
CA VAL A 101 -5.25 25.29 6.50
C VAL A 101 -3.93 25.80 7.08
N LYS A 102 -3.55 27.05 6.81
CA LYS A 102 -2.32 27.66 7.32
C LYS A 102 -2.29 27.75 8.85
N SER A 103 -3.45 27.75 9.51
CA SER A 103 -3.54 27.69 10.98
C SER A 103 -3.00 26.38 11.57
N LEU A 104 -2.96 25.30 10.77
CA LEU A 104 -2.45 23.98 11.19
C LEU A 104 -0.93 23.85 11.02
N TYR A 105 -0.30 24.73 10.22
CA TYR A 105 1.14 24.64 9.91
C TYR A 105 2.04 24.65 11.14
N PRO A 106 1.81 25.49 12.17
CA PRO A 106 2.65 25.46 13.38
C PRO A 106 2.62 24.10 14.07
N LYS A 107 1.44 23.47 14.19
CA LYS A 107 1.28 22.15 14.83
C LYS A 107 1.91 21.04 13.99
N ILE A 108 1.70 21.06 12.66
CA ILE A 108 2.36 20.11 11.74
C ILE A 108 3.88 20.25 11.82
N ASN A 109 4.41 21.48 11.71
CA ASN A 109 5.85 21.72 11.80
C ASN A 109 6.42 21.26 13.15
N ALA A 110 5.73 21.51 14.26
CA ALA A 110 6.15 21.01 15.56
C ALA A 110 6.23 19.47 15.60
N ASN A 111 5.28 18.77 15.00
CA ASN A 111 5.32 17.31 14.88
C ASN A 111 6.50 16.83 14.04
N ILE A 112 6.78 17.47 12.89
CA ILE A 112 7.94 17.13 12.05
C ILE A 112 9.27 17.40 12.79
N GLN A 113 9.36 18.44 13.63
CA GLN A 113 10.53 18.66 14.48
C GLN A 113 10.70 17.57 15.55
N LYS A 114 9.61 17.06 16.12
CA LYS A 114 9.66 15.89 17.03
C LYS A 114 10.14 14.64 16.30
N LEU A 115 9.66 14.42 15.07
CA LEU A 115 10.13 13.33 14.20
C LEU A 115 11.63 13.47 13.90
N LYS A 116 12.10 14.65 13.50
CA LYS A 116 13.53 14.93 13.25
C LYS A 116 14.41 14.65 14.47
N LYS A 117 13.90 14.92 15.68
CA LYS A 117 14.60 14.62 16.93
C LYS A 117 14.71 13.12 17.17
N ALA A 118 13.66 12.35 16.89
CA ALA A 118 13.65 10.90 17.05
C ALA A 118 14.43 10.17 15.95
N TYR A 119 14.48 10.74 14.75
CA TYR A 119 15.17 10.22 13.58
C TYR A 119 16.04 11.33 12.95
N PRO A 120 17.31 11.48 13.43
CA PRO A 120 18.20 12.55 12.98
C PRO A 120 18.50 12.56 11.47
N ASP A 121 18.36 11.42 10.79
CA ASP A 121 18.63 11.29 9.35
C ASP A 121 17.45 11.72 8.46
N LEU A 122 16.34 12.18 9.06
CA LEU A 122 15.14 12.62 8.34
C LEU A 122 15.45 13.57 7.19
N LYS A 123 15.10 13.15 5.97
CA LYS A 123 15.27 13.90 4.72
C LYS A 123 14.11 14.89 4.55
N PRO A 124 14.37 16.11 4.06
CA PRO A 124 13.29 17.09 3.84
C PRO A 124 12.28 16.61 2.80
N ALA A 125 11.00 16.75 3.14
CA ALA A 125 9.87 16.61 2.22
C ALA A 125 8.99 17.88 2.24
N THR A 126 8.36 18.18 1.11
CA THR A 126 7.40 19.29 1.01
C THR A 126 5.98 18.77 1.20
N ILE A 127 5.17 19.46 2.01
CA ILE A 127 3.77 19.10 2.24
C ILE A 127 2.88 19.97 1.35
N TYR A 128 2.19 19.32 0.41
CA TYR A 128 1.27 19.95 -0.53
C TYR A 128 -0.18 19.72 -0.09
N PHE A 129 -0.98 20.78 -0.14
CA PHE A 129 -2.42 20.74 0.05
C PHE A 129 -3.09 21.09 -1.27
N SER A 130 -3.72 20.09 -1.88
CA SER A 130 -4.40 20.22 -3.17
C SER A 130 -5.78 19.57 -3.07
N PHE A 131 -6.69 19.87 -4.00
CA PHE A 131 -7.95 19.15 -4.14
C PHE A 131 -7.80 18.02 -5.16
N GLY A 132 -8.23 16.83 -4.79
CA GLY A 132 -8.38 15.68 -5.67
C GLY A 132 -9.84 15.43 -6.03
N ALA A 133 -10.13 14.15 -6.29
CA ALA A 133 -11.46 13.63 -6.57
C ALA A 133 -11.87 12.56 -5.54
N PHE A 134 -11.59 12.80 -4.25
CA PHE A 134 -11.94 11.95 -3.11
C PHE A 134 -11.39 10.51 -3.19
N ARG A 135 -10.14 10.32 -3.65
CA ARG A 135 -9.47 9.01 -3.59
C ARG A 135 -8.43 8.89 -2.48
N THR A 136 -8.06 9.98 -1.80
CA THR A 136 -7.01 9.93 -0.76
C THR A 136 -7.10 11.10 0.22
N GLY A 137 -6.92 10.83 1.51
CA GLY A 137 -6.71 11.87 2.53
C GLY A 137 -5.26 12.35 2.58
N GLY A 138 -4.32 11.41 2.50
CA GLY A 138 -2.88 11.62 2.37
C GLY A 138 -2.26 10.57 1.45
N THR A 139 -1.12 10.88 0.84
CA THR A 139 -0.23 9.93 0.15
C THR A 139 1.12 10.61 -0.10
N ILE A 140 2.04 9.93 -0.80
CA ILE A 140 3.35 10.46 -1.15
C ILE A 140 3.71 10.29 -2.62
N ASP A 141 4.67 11.09 -3.10
CA ASP A 141 5.40 10.87 -4.36
C ASP A 141 6.84 11.38 -4.19
N GLY A 142 7.79 10.46 -3.98
CA GLY A 142 9.16 10.79 -3.62
C GLY A 142 9.25 11.63 -2.34
N ASN A 143 9.83 12.83 -2.42
CA ASN A 143 9.97 13.75 -1.29
C ASN A 143 8.76 14.69 -1.11
N ARG A 144 7.57 14.26 -1.53
CA ARG A 144 6.33 15.07 -1.46
C ARG A 144 5.31 14.33 -0.63
N VAL A 145 4.80 15.00 0.39
CA VAL A 145 3.56 14.61 1.07
C VAL A 145 2.41 15.31 0.37
N LEU A 146 1.40 14.55 -0.02
CA LEU A 146 0.29 15.00 -0.86
C LEU A 146 -1.03 14.83 -0.08
N ILE A 147 -1.60 15.94 0.37
CA ILE A 147 -2.85 15.95 1.15
C ILE A 147 -4.02 16.28 0.22
N GLY A 148 -5.00 15.38 0.19
CA GLY A 148 -6.31 15.59 -0.44
C GLY A 148 -7.19 16.45 0.46
N SER A 149 -7.23 17.74 0.17
CA SER A 149 -7.88 18.77 0.99
C SER A 149 -9.38 18.54 1.14
N GLU A 150 -10.03 17.95 0.14
CA GLU A 150 -11.46 17.64 0.16
C GLU A 150 -11.84 16.58 1.20
N LEU A 151 -10.91 15.70 1.58
CA LEU A 151 -11.11 14.68 2.61
C LEU A 151 -10.56 15.15 3.95
N SER A 152 -9.34 15.68 3.95
CA SER A 152 -8.57 15.89 5.18
C SER A 152 -8.81 17.24 5.86
N LEU A 153 -9.57 18.15 5.25
CA LEU A 153 -9.94 19.44 5.86
C LEU A 153 -11.43 19.53 6.20
N ALA A 154 -12.17 18.43 6.09
CA ALA A 154 -13.51 18.32 6.64
C ALA A 154 -13.46 18.18 8.17
N ASP A 155 -14.52 18.60 8.85
CA ASP A 155 -14.70 18.45 10.29
C ASP A 155 -16.15 18.09 10.62
N LYS A 156 -16.50 18.04 11.90
CA LYS A 156 -17.86 17.74 12.38
C LYS A 156 -18.93 18.77 11.95
N THR A 157 -18.53 19.94 11.46
CA THR A 157 -19.44 20.99 10.94
C THR A 157 -19.67 20.89 9.44
N THR A 158 -18.90 20.04 8.75
CA THR A 158 -19.03 19.83 7.31
C THR A 158 -20.32 19.05 7.01
N ILE A 159 -21.15 19.56 6.11
CA ILE A 159 -22.45 18.98 5.75
C ILE A 159 -22.22 17.81 4.79
N ILE A 160 -22.64 16.60 5.20
CA ILE A 160 -22.40 15.35 4.44
C ILE A 160 -23.69 14.68 3.96
N ASP A 161 -24.86 15.27 4.21
CA ASP A 161 -26.16 14.64 3.93
C ASP A 161 -26.38 14.34 2.44
N GLU A 162 -25.69 15.07 1.56
CA GLU A 162 -25.77 14.87 0.12
C GLU A 162 -24.90 13.69 -0.34
N PHE A 163 -23.94 13.21 0.46
CA PHE A 163 -23.10 12.07 0.08
C PHE A 163 -23.84 10.73 0.17
N PRO A 164 -23.43 9.75 -0.65
CA PRO A 164 -23.83 8.35 -0.46
C PRO A 164 -23.54 7.86 0.97
N THR A 165 -24.43 7.04 1.53
CA THR A 165 -24.34 6.54 2.92
C THR A 165 -22.98 5.95 3.27
N TRP A 166 -22.38 5.17 2.36
CA TRP A 166 -21.08 4.54 2.57
C TRP A 166 -19.96 5.58 2.85
N ARG A 167 -20.05 6.76 2.24
CA ARG A 167 -19.08 7.85 2.43
C ARG A 167 -19.36 8.68 3.68
N GLN A 168 -20.63 8.82 4.05
CA GLN A 168 -20.98 9.56 5.27
C GLN A 168 -20.34 8.95 6.52
N ASN A 169 -20.21 7.62 6.58
CA ASN A 169 -19.64 6.92 7.72
C ASN A 169 -18.21 7.37 8.06
N PHE A 170 -17.40 7.72 7.04
CA PHE A 170 -16.05 8.25 7.26
C PHE A 170 -16.09 9.52 8.12
N TYR A 171 -16.86 10.54 7.70
CA TYR A 171 -16.96 11.81 8.41
C TYR A 171 -17.75 11.73 9.73
N LYS A 172 -18.67 10.76 9.87
CA LYS A 172 -19.37 10.51 11.13
C LYS A 172 -18.41 10.01 12.21
N ASN A 173 -17.47 9.15 11.84
CA ASN A 173 -16.57 8.50 12.79
C ASN A 173 -15.26 9.27 13.02
N GLN A 174 -14.83 10.11 12.07
CA GLN A 174 -13.58 10.86 12.14
C GLN A 174 -13.78 12.38 12.18
N ASN A 175 -12.73 13.12 12.51
CA ASN A 175 -12.67 14.58 12.49
C ASN A 175 -11.42 15.08 11.74
N PRO A 176 -11.38 14.91 10.40
CA PRO A 176 -10.14 14.98 9.63
C PRO A 176 -9.31 16.26 9.83
N PHE A 177 -9.95 17.42 9.94
CA PHE A 177 -9.26 18.70 10.16
C PHE A 177 -8.39 18.70 11.43
N HIS A 178 -8.87 18.06 12.51
CA HIS A 178 -8.14 18.00 13.78
C HIS A 178 -7.08 16.88 13.80
N GLU A 179 -7.28 15.85 12.99
CA GLU A 179 -6.42 14.67 12.81
C GLU A 179 -5.27 14.96 11.83
N LEU A 180 -5.44 15.94 10.94
CA LEU A 180 -4.49 16.30 9.88
C LEU A 180 -3.03 16.48 10.35
N PRO A 181 -2.72 17.05 11.52
CA PRO A 181 -1.34 17.14 11.98
C PRO A 181 -0.66 15.78 12.25
N LEU A 182 -1.41 14.77 12.69
CA LEU A 182 -0.90 13.41 12.85
C LEU A 182 -0.75 12.77 11.47
N LEU A 183 -1.77 12.87 10.61
CA LEU A 183 -1.73 12.38 9.23
C LEU A 183 -0.53 12.94 8.45
N CYS A 184 -0.25 14.24 8.53
CA CYS A 184 0.91 14.83 7.85
C CYS A 184 2.24 14.23 8.35
N THR A 185 2.30 13.79 9.61
CA THR A 185 3.50 13.15 10.18
C THR A 185 3.61 11.70 9.71
N HIS A 186 2.48 10.98 9.66
CA HIS A 186 2.36 9.64 9.09
C HIS A 186 2.87 9.61 7.64
N GLU A 187 2.31 10.45 6.78
CA GLU A 187 2.72 10.53 5.37
C GLU A 187 4.18 10.99 5.22
N TYR A 188 4.68 11.82 6.14
CA TYR A 188 6.09 12.20 6.12
C TYR A 188 6.99 10.99 6.33
N ILE A 189 6.63 10.05 7.20
CA ILE A 189 7.42 8.84 7.45
C ILE A 189 7.49 7.97 6.18
N HIS A 190 6.40 7.86 5.42
CA HIS A 190 6.41 7.18 4.12
C HIS A 190 7.46 7.76 3.15
N THR A 191 7.73 9.07 3.18
CA THR A 191 8.79 9.67 2.33
C THR A 191 10.22 9.23 2.71
N GLN A 192 10.37 8.54 3.86
CA GLN A 192 11.64 8.05 4.39
C GLN A 192 11.80 6.55 4.25
N GLN A 193 10.69 5.82 4.05
CA GLN A 193 10.67 4.36 3.94
C GLN A 193 11.22 3.88 2.60
N LYS A 194 11.71 2.64 2.60
CA LYS A 194 12.04 1.91 1.38
C LYS A 194 10.78 1.46 0.65
N GLU A 195 10.95 1.07 -0.62
CA GLU A 195 9.84 0.56 -1.43
C GLU A 195 9.21 -0.68 -0.79
N LEU A 196 7.88 -0.65 -0.75
CA LEU A 196 7.04 -1.72 -0.23
C LEU A 196 7.12 -2.97 -1.13
N VAL A 197 7.13 -4.15 -0.52
CA VAL A 197 6.83 -5.42 -1.19
C VAL A 197 5.34 -5.75 -1.02
N GLU A 198 4.66 -6.10 -2.11
CA GLU A 198 3.21 -6.38 -2.12
C GLU A 198 2.85 -7.77 -1.54
N ASN A 199 3.03 -7.94 -0.24
CA ASN A 199 2.45 -9.04 0.54
C ASN A 199 1.80 -8.50 1.81
N LEU A 200 0.83 -9.25 2.37
CA LEU A 200 0.02 -8.78 3.50
C LEU A 200 0.87 -8.29 4.68
N LEU A 201 1.89 -9.05 5.11
CA LEU A 201 2.73 -8.66 6.24
C LEU A 201 3.54 -7.39 5.97
N SER A 202 4.18 -7.29 4.81
CA SER A 202 5.00 -6.13 4.44
C SER A 202 4.15 -4.88 4.32
N MET A 203 2.95 -4.99 3.77
CA MET A 203 1.98 -3.88 3.71
C MET A 203 1.54 -3.46 5.12
N CYS A 204 1.25 -4.41 6.02
CA CYS A 204 0.92 -4.11 7.41
C CYS A 204 2.09 -3.38 8.10
N LEU A 205 3.32 -3.87 7.94
CA LEU A 205 4.51 -3.23 8.51
C LEU A 205 4.74 -1.83 7.94
N TYR A 206 4.57 -1.64 6.64
CA TYR A 206 4.74 -0.34 5.99
C TYR A 206 3.82 0.74 6.59
N GLU A 207 2.52 0.43 6.72
CA GLU A 207 1.55 1.33 7.35
C GLU A 207 1.75 1.42 8.87
N GLY A 208 2.06 0.29 9.52
CA GLY A 208 2.27 0.21 10.96
C GLY A 208 3.46 1.01 11.46
N VAL A 209 4.56 1.05 10.69
CA VAL A 209 5.75 1.87 10.99
C VAL A 209 5.37 3.35 10.98
N ALA A 210 4.69 3.82 9.92
CA ALA A 210 4.27 5.20 9.80
C ALA A 210 3.28 5.61 10.91
N GLU A 211 2.31 4.74 11.20
CA GLU A 211 1.29 5.01 12.23
C GLU A 211 1.90 5.01 13.63
N PHE A 212 2.69 3.97 13.98
CA PHE A 212 3.30 3.86 15.30
C PHE A 212 4.28 5.00 15.57
N ILE A 213 5.19 5.28 14.63
CA ILE A 213 6.22 6.31 14.86
C ILE A 213 5.57 7.68 14.91
N SER A 214 4.60 7.99 14.06
CA SER A 214 3.90 9.29 14.10
C SER A 214 3.19 9.49 15.44
N CYS A 215 2.47 8.48 15.95
CA CYS A 215 1.87 8.49 17.28
C CYS A 215 2.93 8.68 18.37
N LYS A 216 3.98 7.87 18.33
CA LYS A 216 5.02 7.81 19.35
C LYS A 216 5.78 9.13 19.49
N VAL A 217 6.22 9.73 18.38
CA VAL A 217 7.02 10.96 18.44
C VAL A 217 6.18 12.16 18.79
N THR A 218 4.89 12.17 18.43
CA THR A 218 4.00 13.30 18.70
C THR A 218 3.33 13.22 20.07
N ASN A 219 3.30 12.03 20.68
CA ASN A 219 2.49 11.67 21.84
C ASN A 219 1.00 11.90 21.57
N THR A 220 0.56 11.51 20.37
CA THR A 220 -0.85 11.55 19.93
C THR A 220 -1.31 10.12 19.77
N LYS A 221 -2.56 9.84 20.16
CA LYS A 221 -3.19 8.54 19.90
C LYS A 221 -3.50 8.43 18.41
N SER A 222 -3.44 7.21 17.86
CA SER A 222 -3.87 6.93 16.50
C SER A 222 -5.36 7.28 16.31
N ASP A 223 -5.67 7.89 15.17
CA ASP A 223 -7.04 8.17 14.74
C ASP A 223 -7.68 6.97 14.01
N ALA A 224 -6.93 5.88 13.81
CA ALA A 224 -7.40 4.65 13.19
C ALA A 224 -8.12 3.74 14.22
N PRO A 225 -9.44 3.52 14.10
CA PRO A 225 -10.20 2.69 15.05
C PRO A 225 -9.69 1.23 15.13
N ALA A 226 -9.05 0.77 14.06
CA ALA A 226 -8.41 -0.53 13.96
C ALA A 226 -7.40 -0.80 15.10
N ILE A 227 -6.63 0.22 15.51
CA ILE A 227 -5.61 0.06 16.55
C ILE A 227 -6.25 -0.26 17.89
N GLU A 228 -7.27 0.51 18.29
CA GLU A 228 -7.98 0.29 19.56
C GLU A 228 -8.70 -1.05 19.58
N PHE A 229 -9.42 -1.36 18.50
CA PHE A 229 -10.13 -2.64 18.37
C PHE A 229 -9.15 -3.82 18.45
N GLY A 230 -8.03 -3.75 17.72
CA GLY A 230 -7.02 -4.78 17.72
C GLY A 230 -6.39 -5.01 19.09
N LYS A 231 -6.04 -3.94 19.81
CA LYS A 231 -5.51 -4.05 21.18
C LYS A 231 -6.50 -4.72 22.14
N ALA A 232 -7.79 -4.41 22.02
CA ALA A 232 -8.83 -5.04 22.84
C ALA A 232 -9.13 -6.50 22.46
N ASN A 233 -8.83 -6.89 21.22
CA ASN A 233 -9.24 -8.17 20.62
C ASN A 233 -8.05 -8.95 20.02
N GLN A 234 -6.84 -8.79 20.57
CA GLN A 234 -5.60 -9.26 19.97
C GLN A 234 -5.67 -10.71 19.49
N LYS A 235 -6.18 -11.62 20.34
CA LYS A 235 -6.21 -13.05 20.01
C LYS A 235 -7.00 -13.33 18.72
N ILE A 236 -8.25 -12.86 18.63
CA ILE A 236 -9.10 -13.15 17.46
C ILE A 236 -8.56 -12.45 16.20
N VAL A 237 -7.96 -11.27 16.34
CA VAL A 237 -7.37 -10.54 15.21
C VAL A 237 -6.11 -11.25 14.71
N VAL A 238 -5.21 -11.67 15.61
CA VAL A 238 -3.98 -12.38 15.24
C VAL A 238 -4.29 -13.77 14.66
N ASP A 239 -5.21 -14.52 15.25
CA ASP A 239 -5.62 -15.83 14.73
C ASP A 239 -6.16 -15.71 13.29
N LYS A 240 -7.02 -14.70 13.05
CA LYS A 240 -7.54 -14.42 11.69
C LYS A 240 -6.44 -13.95 10.75
N PHE A 241 -5.54 -13.06 11.21
CA PHE A 241 -4.41 -12.59 10.41
C PHE A 241 -3.51 -13.74 9.95
N VAL A 242 -3.16 -14.66 10.85
CA VAL A 242 -2.33 -15.84 10.53
C VAL A 242 -3.02 -16.73 9.49
N SER A 243 -4.33 -16.93 9.59
CA SER A 243 -5.08 -17.72 8.60
C SER A 243 -5.10 -17.09 7.19
N ASP A 244 -4.99 -15.76 7.12
CA ASP A 244 -5.02 -15.00 5.86
C ASP A 244 -3.61 -14.64 5.34
N LEU A 245 -2.55 -14.83 6.15
CA LEU A 245 -1.20 -14.29 5.94
C LEU A 245 -0.61 -14.58 4.56
N PHE A 246 -0.78 -15.82 4.08
CA PHE A 246 -0.23 -16.29 2.80
C PHE A 246 -1.30 -16.40 1.70
N ILE A 247 -2.47 -15.80 1.92
CA ILE A 247 -3.57 -15.76 0.96
C ILE A 247 -3.59 -14.38 0.31
N ILE A 248 -2.86 -14.23 -0.79
CA ILE A 248 -2.61 -12.93 -1.47
C ILE A 248 -3.87 -12.11 -1.80
N ASN A 249 -5.03 -12.75 -2.00
CA ASN A 249 -6.28 -12.05 -2.28
C ASN A 249 -6.84 -11.31 -1.05
N ASN A 250 -6.30 -11.57 0.14
CA ASN A 250 -6.73 -10.96 1.38
C ASN A 250 -5.98 -9.67 1.72
N ASN A 251 -4.93 -9.29 0.98
CA ASN A 251 -4.14 -8.08 1.25
C ASN A 251 -5.05 -6.83 1.40
N TYR A 252 -5.87 -6.57 0.39
CA TYR A 252 -6.80 -5.44 0.39
C TYR A 252 -8.02 -5.63 1.31
N ASN A 253 -8.23 -6.84 1.83
CA ASN A 253 -9.24 -7.07 2.85
C ASN A 253 -8.76 -6.54 4.21
N TRP A 254 -7.46 -6.59 4.47
CA TRP A 254 -6.84 -6.09 5.70
C TRP A 254 -6.42 -4.62 5.61
N LEU A 255 -6.14 -4.11 4.40
CA LEU A 255 -5.65 -2.75 4.16
C LEU A 255 -6.38 -2.08 3.00
N TRP A 256 -6.81 -0.84 3.20
CA TRP A 256 -7.41 0.04 2.19
C TRP A 256 -8.70 -0.50 1.54
N GLY A 257 -9.41 -1.40 2.22
CA GLY A 257 -10.69 -1.97 1.80
C GLY A 257 -11.75 -1.96 2.90
N GLU A 258 -12.90 -2.58 2.68
CA GLU A 258 -14.03 -2.56 3.64
C GLU A 258 -13.93 -3.61 4.76
N ASN A 259 -12.89 -4.46 4.72
CA ASN A 259 -12.77 -5.69 5.50
C ASN A 259 -14.07 -6.52 5.61
N LYS A 260 -14.18 -7.50 4.72
CA LYS A 260 -15.34 -8.39 4.57
C LYS A 260 -15.25 -9.66 5.41
N ASN A 261 -14.23 -9.79 6.26
CA ASN A 261 -14.15 -10.92 7.17
C ASN A 261 -15.10 -10.74 8.36
N GLU A 262 -15.17 -11.74 9.23
CA GLU A 262 -16.05 -11.81 10.39
C GLU A 262 -15.82 -10.67 11.42
N LEU A 263 -14.65 -10.03 11.40
CA LEU A 263 -14.31 -8.93 12.32
C LEU A 263 -14.96 -7.61 11.88
N LYS A 264 -15.20 -7.41 10.57
CA LYS A 264 -15.88 -6.22 10.00
C LYS A 264 -15.30 -4.87 10.44
N VAL A 265 -14.01 -4.82 10.76
CA VAL A 265 -13.29 -3.59 11.08
C VAL A 265 -12.33 -3.29 9.94
N ARG A 266 -12.53 -2.14 9.31
CA ARG A 266 -11.70 -1.64 8.22
C ARG A 266 -10.26 -1.40 8.69
N ASP A 267 -9.30 -1.64 7.80
CA ASP A 267 -7.88 -1.32 7.98
C ASP A 267 -7.22 -1.99 9.20
N LEU A 268 -7.68 -3.18 9.61
CA LEU A 268 -7.07 -3.93 10.72
C LEU A 268 -5.59 -4.29 10.50
N GLY A 269 -5.09 -4.25 9.26
CA GLY A 269 -3.67 -4.41 8.98
C GLY A 269 -2.79 -3.34 9.67
N TYR A 270 -3.32 -2.13 9.87
CA TYR A 270 -2.62 -1.08 10.64
C TYR A 270 -2.33 -1.54 12.06
N TYR A 271 -3.26 -2.25 12.71
CA TYR A 271 -3.05 -2.77 14.05
C TYR A 271 -1.91 -3.79 14.10
N ILE A 272 -1.89 -4.74 13.17
CA ILE A 272 -0.85 -5.77 13.13
C ILE A 272 0.53 -5.11 13.01
N GLY A 273 0.71 -4.20 12.05
CA GLY A 273 1.97 -3.50 11.89
C GLY A 273 2.33 -2.62 13.08
N TYR A 274 1.37 -1.83 13.59
CA TYR A 274 1.55 -0.95 14.74
C TYR A 274 2.02 -1.73 15.96
N GLU A 275 1.36 -2.85 16.28
CA GLU A 275 1.65 -3.66 17.45
C GLU A 275 3.03 -4.32 17.35
N ILE A 276 3.44 -4.78 16.16
CA ILE A 276 4.80 -5.27 15.91
C ILE A 276 5.81 -4.14 16.17
N CYS A 277 5.60 -2.96 15.58
CA CYS A 277 6.51 -1.82 15.75
C CYS A 277 6.61 -1.36 17.20
N GLU A 278 5.48 -1.31 17.92
CA GLU A 278 5.43 -0.92 19.32
C GLU A 278 6.20 -1.90 20.21
N ARG A 279 6.00 -3.21 20.02
CA ARG A 279 6.74 -4.24 20.75
C ARG A 279 8.23 -4.20 20.45
N TYR A 280 8.61 -4.13 19.18
CA TYR A 280 10.00 -4.04 18.76
C TYR A 280 10.69 -2.82 19.38
N TYR A 281 10.05 -1.64 19.29
CA TYR A 281 10.54 -0.43 19.92
C TYR A 281 10.68 -0.60 21.43
N ASN A 282 9.70 -1.21 22.12
CA ASN A 282 9.72 -1.39 23.57
C ASN A 282 10.82 -2.36 24.04
N LEU A 283 11.04 -3.46 23.31
CA LEU A 283 12.08 -4.45 23.58
C LEU A 283 13.50 -3.90 23.32
N SER A 284 13.63 -2.95 22.39
CA SER A 284 14.91 -2.37 22.02
C SER A 284 15.51 -1.50 23.13
N LYS A 285 16.78 -1.70 23.45
CA LYS A 285 17.50 -0.86 24.44
C LYS A 285 17.78 0.54 23.90
N ASP A 286 18.20 0.61 22.64
CA ASP A 286 18.44 1.87 21.94
C ASP A 286 17.19 2.26 21.13
N LYS A 287 16.48 3.26 21.63
CA LYS A 287 15.23 3.73 21.01
C LYS A 287 15.45 4.50 19.71
N VAL A 288 16.57 5.21 19.58
CA VAL A 288 16.90 5.96 18.36
C VAL A 288 17.25 4.99 17.26
N LYS A 289 18.04 3.96 17.59
CA LYS A 289 18.35 2.86 16.67
C LYS A 289 17.07 2.12 16.24
N ALA A 290 16.18 1.79 17.17
CA ALA A 290 14.94 1.09 16.83
C ALA A 290 14.03 1.90 15.89
N VAL A 291 13.91 3.22 16.09
CA VAL A 291 13.16 4.10 15.17
C VAL A 291 13.80 4.09 13.78
N LYS A 292 15.12 4.15 13.71
CA LYS A 292 15.85 4.09 12.43
C LYS A 292 15.64 2.75 11.72
N GLU A 293 15.82 1.64 12.42
CA GLU A 293 15.62 0.28 11.88
C GLU A 293 14.19 0.09 11.36
N LEU A 294 13.16 0.61 12.06
CA LEU A 294 11.78 0.55 11.59
C LEU A 294 11.51 1.41 10.35
N ILE A 295 12.03 2.65 10.30
CA ILE A 295 11.84 3.55 9.14
C ILE A 295 12.59 3.04 7.91
N GLU A 296 13.80 2.53 8.09
CA GLU A 296 14.69 2.12 6.99
C GLU A 296 14.55 0.63 6.62
N LEU A 297 13.57 -0.07 7.21
CA LEU A 297 13.33 -1.50 7.01
C LEU A 297 13.28 -1.85 5.52
N ASP A 298 14.13 -2.81 5.14
CA ASP A 298 14.12 -3.36 3.79
C ASP A 298 13.09 -4.47 3.64
N TYR A 299 11.94 -4.14 3.06
CA TYR A 299 10.88 -5.12 2.83
C TYR A 299 11.28 -6.25 1.86
N THR A 300 12.36 -6.08 1.08
CA THR A 300 12.89 -7.13 0.21
C THR A 300 13.84 -8.08 0.94
N ASN A 301 14.30 -7.70 2.13
CA ASN A 301 15.16 -8.53 2.98
C ASN A 301 14.31 -9.35 3.96
N GLU A 302 13.87 -10.52 3.51
CA GLU A 302 12.98 -11.41 4.29
C GLU A 302 13.53 -11.69 5.69
N LYS A 303 14.85 -11.90 5.83
CA LYS A 303 15.48 -12.17 7.13
C LYS A 303 15.37 -11.01 8.13
N GLU A 304 15.42 -9.77 7.63
CA GLU A 304 15.30 -8.58 8.48
C GLU A 304 13.84 -8.41 8.94
N VAL A 305 12.89 -8.61 8.04
CA VAL A 305 11.46 -8.64 8.35
C VAL A 305 11.15 -9.74 9.38
N GLU A 306 11.61 -10.97 9.14
CA GLU A 306 11.47 -12.11 10.06
C GLU A 306 12.05 -11.80 11.44
N CYS A 307 13.28 -11.27 11.49
CA CYS A 307 13.93 -10.93 12.75
C CYS A 307 13.11 -9.93 13.58
N ILE A 308 12.60 -8.86 12.95
CA ILE A 308 11.77 -7.86 13.64
C ILE A 308 10.48 -8.51 14.14
N VAL A 309 9.77 -9.23 13.28
CA VAL A 309 8.44 -9.78 13.59
C VAL A 309 8.53 -10.85 14.68
N ASP A 310 9.42 -11.82 14.53
CA ASP A 310 9.54 -12.96 15.45
C ASP A 310 10.00 -12.51 16.84
N LEU A 311 10.86 -11.49 16.93
CA LEU A 311 11.31 -10.92 18.20
C LEU A 311 10.14 -10.40 19.05
N THR A 312 9.08 -9.89 18.41
CA THR A 312 7.92 -9.32 19.12
C THR A 312 7.02 -10.35 19.78
N LYS A 313 7.08 -11.60 19.33
CA LYS A 313 6.18 -12.69 19.75
C LYS A 313 4.70 -12.29 19.68
N LEU A 314 4.32 -11.43 18.74
CA LEU A 314 2.92 -11.13 18.47
C LEU A 314 2.24 -12.34 17.81
N LEU A 315 2.90 -12.94 16.82
CA LEU A 315 2.44 -14.14 16.13
C LEU A 315 2.67 -15.39 16.99
N PRO A 316 1.82 -16.43 16.85
CA PRO A 316 1.89 -17.63 17.69
C PRO A 316 3.06 -18.56 17.38
N LYS A 317 3.70 -18.39 16.22
CA LYS A 317 4.85 -19.15 15.71
C LYS A 317 5.77 -18.21 14.95
N THR A 318 6.99 -18.64 14.68
CA THR A 318 7.92 -17.92 13.79
C THR A 318 7.34 -17.83 12.37
N LEU A 319 7.72 -16.82 11.60
CA LEU A 319 7.30 -16.71 10.20
C LEU A 319 7.71 -17.95 9.37
N GLU A 320 8.88 -18.53 9.64
CA GLU A 320 9.33 -19.76 8.98
C GLU A 320 8.39 -20.95 9.26
N GLU A 321 7.99 -21.14 10.53
CA GLU A 321 7.04 -22.19 10.91
C GLU A 321 5.65 -21.96 10.31
N LEU A 322 5.16 -20.70 10.30
CA LEU A 322 3.88 -20.36 9.69
C LEU A 322 3.90 -20.61 8.18
N ASN A 323 4.99 -20.26 7.49
CA ASN A 323 5.16 -20.54 6.07
C ASN A 323 5.24 -22.05 5.81
N SER A 324 5.95 -22.82 6.65
CA SER A 324 6.00 -24.28 6.58
C SER A 324 4.60 -24.90 6.72
N ASP A 325 3.80 -24.40 7.66
CA ASP A 325 2.41 -24.86 7.86
C ASP A 325 1.51 -24.52 6.67
N TYR A 326 1.68 -23.34 6.05
CA TYR A 326 1.00 -23.02 4.80
C TYR A 326 1.43 -23.96 3.67
N GLU A 327 2.74 -24.16 3.49
CA GLU A 327 3.30 -25.01 2.43
C GLU A 327 2.84 -26.47 2.52
N LYS A 328 2.59 -27.00 3.71
CA LYS A 328 2.03 -28.35 3.90
C LYS A 328 0.56 -28.46 3.49
N GLN A 329 -0.18 -27.36 3.52
CA GLN A 329 -1.62 -27.33 3.17
C GLN A 329 -1.87 -27.13 1.68
N ARG A 330 -0.85 -26.75 0.90
CA ARG A 330 -0.99 -26.45 -0.52
C ARG A 330 -1.23 -27.73 -1.32
N PRO A 331 -2.27 -27.77 -2.17
CA PRO A 331 -2.49 -28.91 -3.04
C PRO A 331 -1.36 -29.02 -4.07
N THR A 332 -1.15 -30.23 -4.57
CA THR A 332 -0.12 -30.54 -5.58
C THR A 332 -0.72 -31.26 -6.78
N VAL A 333 0.00 -31.24 -7.90
CA VAL A 333 -0.28 -32.14 -9.02
C VAL A 333 0.27 -33.52 -8.68
N VAL A 334 -0.57 -34.55 -8.77
CA VAL A 334 -0.22 -35.94 -8.44
C VAL A 334 -0.12 -36.84 -9.67
N LYS A 335 -0.72 -36.44 -10.79
CA LYS A 335 -0.69 -37.21 -12.04
C LYS A 335 -0.81 -36.32 -13.27
N LEU A 336 -0.11 -36.71 -14.33
CA LEU A 336 -0.21 -36.15 -15.68
C LEU A 336 -0.63 -37.27 -16.63
N LEU A 337 -1.53 -36.97 -17.56
CA LEU A 337 -1.97 -37.87 -18.64
C LEU A 337 -1.95 -37.11 -19.98
N PRO A 338 -1.70 -37.80 -21.11
CA PRO A 338 -1.54 -39.25 -21.25
C PRO A 338 -0.09 -39.75 -21.06
N PHE A 339 0.84 -38.87 -20.71
CA PHE A 339 2.26 -39.18 -20.54
C PHE A 339 2.77 -38.69 -19.18
N GLU A 340 3.92 -39.22 -18.76
CA GLU A 340 4.61 -38.78 -17.56
C GLU A 340 5.41 -37.50 -17.81
N ASN A 341 5.53 -36.67 -16.78
CA ASN A 341 6.36 -35.48 -16.86
C ASN A 341 7.83 -35.85 -17.10
N GLY A 342 8.52 -35.12 -17.95
CA GLY A 342 9.87 -35.43 -18.42
C GLY A 342 9.93 -36.43 -19.58
N SER A 343 8.79 -36.91 -20.09
CA SER A 343 8.77 -37.84 -21.24
C SER A 343 9.49 -37.26 -22.46
N GLN A 344 10.33 -38.07 -23.11
CA GLN A 344 11.09 -37.67 -24.30
C GLN A 344 10.41 -38.08 -25.61
N ASN A 345 9.34 -38.88 -25.55
CA ASN A 345 8.75 -39.56 -26.70
C ASN A 345 7.23 -39.30 -26.83
N VAL A 346 6.79 -38.08 -26.56
CA VAL A 346 5.36 -37.71 -26.68
C VAL A 346 4.99 -37.64 -28.16
N LYS A 347 3.84 -38.20 -28.53
CA LYS A 347 3.36 -38.13 -29.93
C LYS A 347 2.99 -36.70 -30.31
N SER A 348 3.35 -36.30 -31.53
CA SER A 348 2.90 -35.05 -32.13
C SER A 348 1.38 -35.08 -32.39
N GLY A 349 0.78 -33.90 -32.59
CA GLY A 349 -0.64 -33.69 -32.89
C GLY A 349 -1.46 -33.13 -31.72
N LEU A 350 -2.78 -33.06 -31.93
CA LEU A 350 -3.71 -32.56 -30.93
C LEU A 350 -3.80 -33.53 -29.75
N THR A 351 -3.37 -33.07 -28.58
CA THR A 351 -3.28 -33.90 -27.38
C THR A 351 -4.13 -33.32 -26.26
N LYS A 352 -5.00 -34.17 -25.68
CA LYS A 352 -5.73 -33.89 -24.44
C LYS A 352 -4.81 -34.16 -23.26
N ILE A 353 -4.40 -33.11 -22.57
CA ILE A 353 -3.55 -33.17 -21.39
C ILE A 353 -4.41 -33.00 -20.15
N THR A 354 -4.42 -34.01 -19.27
CA THR A 354 -5.15 -33.99 -18.01
C THR A 354 -4.17 -33.97 -16.85
N ILE A 355 -4.34 -33.00 -15.95
CA ILE A 355 -3.66 -32.94 -14.66
C ILE A 355 -4.61 -33.38 -13.56
N SER A 356 -4.16 -34.24 -12.66
CA SER A 356 -4.88 -34.61 -11.44
C SER A 356 -4.23 -33.96 -10.22
N PHE A 357 -5.06 -33.44 -9.33
CA PHE A 357 -4.66 -32.74 -8.11
C PHE A 357 -4.81 -33.66 -6.89
N SER A 358 -4.05 -33.37 -5.83
CA SER A 358 -4.14 -34.09 -4.55
C SER A 358 -5.49 -33.91 -3.86
N GLU A 359 -6.19 -32.81 -4.13
CA GLU A 359 -7.45 -32.40 -3.49
C GLU A 359 -8.37 -31.70 -4.52
N SER A 360 -9.64 -31.50 -4.15
CA SER A 360 -10.60 -30.77 -4.98
C SER A 360 -10.29 -29.27 -5.01
N LEU A 361 -10.36 -28.65 -6.18
CA LEU A 361 -10.09 -27.22 -6.40
C LEU A 361 -11.31 -26.47 -6.96
N LEU A 362 -11.27 -25.14 -6.83
CA LEU A 362 -12.26 -24.24 -7.44
C LEU A 362 -12.23 -24.36 -8.97
N LYS A 363 -13.39 -24.69 -9.55
CA LYS A 363 -13.52 -25.00 -10.98
C LYS A 363 -13.42 -23.80 -11.93
N HIS A 364 -13.30 -22.59 -11.39
CA HIS A 364 -13.26 -21.35 -12.16
C HIS A 364 -11.92 -20.59 -12.03
N ASN A 365 -11.00 -21.06 -11.18
CA ASN A 365 -9.66 -20.48 -11.06
C ASN A 365 -8.63 -21.42 -11.69
N THR A 366 -8.14 -21.03 -12.87
CA THR A 366 -7.17 -21.77 -13.65
C THR A 366 -6.10 -20.81 -14.15
N GLY A 367 -4.91 -21.30 -14.45
CA GLY A 367 -3.88 -20.45 -15.05
C GLY A 367 -2.71 -21.27 -15.57
N LEU A 368 -2.33 -20.99 -16.80
CA LEU A 368 -1.14 -21.53 -17.46
C LEU A 368 -0.20 -20.37 -17.75
N ASP A 369 1.08 -20.58 -17.48
CA ASP A 369 2.15 -19.65 -17.79
C ASP A 369 3.25 -20.34 -18.61
N TYR A 370 4.19 -19.54 -19.13
CA TYR A 370 5.38 -20.06 -19.79
C TYR A 370 6.33 -20.68 -18.75
N GLY A 371 6.94 -21.81 -19.11
CA GLY A 371 8.05 -22.36 -18.36
C GLY A 371 9.35 -21.55 -18.57
N PRO A 372 10.43 -21.92 -17.87
CA PRO A 372 11.74 -21.24 -17.98
C PRO A 372 12.31 -21.12 -19.40
N LEU A 373 11.97 -22.04 -20.32
CA LEU A 373 12.39 -21.98 -21.73
C LEU A 373 11.63 -20.93 -22.56
N GLY A 374 10.62 -20.29 -21.96
CA GLY A 374 9.90 -19.18 -22.58
C GLY A 374 8.82 -19.60 -23.56
N LYS A 375 8.23 -18.58 -24.20
CA LYS A 375 7.01 -18.70 -25.02
C LYS A 375 7.16 -19.64 -26.22
N ASP A 376 8.35 -19.74 -26.81
CA ASP A 376 8.59 -20.52 -28.03
C ASP A 376 8.59 -22.03 -27.74
N HIS A 377 8.74 -22.39 -26.47
CA HIS A 377 8.62 -23.75 -25.94
C HIS A 377 7.25 -24.00 -25.30
N CYS A 378 6.24 -23.14 -25.51
CA CYS A 378 4.88 -23.41 -25.06
C CYS A 378 4.02 -23.80 -26.27
N PRO A 379 3.30 -24.94 -26.23
CA PRO A 379 2.46 -25.34 -27.35
C PRO A 379 1.26 -24.40 -27.48
N LYS A 380 0.64 -24.38 -28.67
CA LYS A 380 -0.60 -23.65 -28.86
C LYS A 380 -1.71 -24.36 -28.09
N ILE A 381 -2.20 -23.72 -27.04
CA ILE A 381 -3.31 -24.28 -26.25
C ILE A 381 -4.64 -23.83 -26.85
N ARG A 382 -5.58 -24.76 -27.02
CA ARG A 382 -6.97 -24.47 -27.46
C ARG A 382 -7.73 -23.65 -26.42
N PRO A 383 -8.91 -23.07 -26.64
CA PRO A 383 -9.65 -22.38 -25.57
C PRO A 383 -10.39 -23.33 -24.61
N GLU A 384 -10.76 -24.53 -25.05
CA GLU A 384 -11.60 -25.47 -24.29
C GLU A 384 -10.85 -26.04 -23.08
N ARG A 385 -11.47 -25.92 -21.90
CA ARG A 385 -10.96 -26.40 -20.61
C ARG A 385 -12.09 -27.01 -19.82
N PHE A 386 -11.81 -28.10 -19.12
CA PHE A 386 -12.82 -28.74 -18.29
C PHE A 386 -12.23 -29.26 -17.00
N PHE A 387 -12.95 -29.04 -15.91
CA PHE A 387 -12.74 -29.74 -14.65
C PHE A 387 -13.55 -31.02 -14.63
N SER A 388 -13.06 -32.03 -13.92
CA SER A 388 -13.91 -33.14 -13.48
C SER A 388 -15.00 -32.65 -12.50
N GLU A 389 -16.08 -33.41 -12.41
CA GLU A 389 -17.20 -33.08 -11.51
C GLU A 389 -16.78 -32.97 -10.04
N ASP A 390 -15.80 -33.75 -9.61
CA ASP A 390 -15.23 -33.70 -8.25
C ASP A 390 -14.18 -32.59 -8.06
N GLY A 391 -13.80 -31.86 -9.12
CA GLY A 391 -12.79 -30.81 -9.08
C GLY A 391 -11.35 -31.30 -8.88
N LYS A 392 -11.08 -32.62 -8.95
CA LYS A 392 -9.75 -33.20 -8.73
C LYS A 392 -8.92 -33.36 -9.98
N SER A 393 -9.46 -33.04 -11.15
CA SER A 393 -8.68 -33.01 -12.38
C SER A 393 -9.12 -31.88 -13.28
N TRP A 394 -8.17 -31.41 -14.09
CA TRP A 394 -8.38 -30.38 -15.07
C TRP A 394 -7.74 -30.79 -16.38
N THR A 395 -8.45 -30.60 -17.48
CA THR A 395 -8.00 -31.03 -18.80
C THR A 395 -8.04 -29.87 -19.77
N PHE A 396 -7.03 -29.86 -20.64
CA PHE A 396 -6.88 -28.90 -21.72
C PHE A 396 -6.30 -29.58 -22.96
N GLU A 397 -6.47 -28.93 -24.11
CA GLU A 397 -5.94 -29.44 -25.38
C GLU A 397 -4.79 -28.57 -25.86
N ALA A 398 -3.70 -29.23 -26.26
CA ALA A 398 -2.51 -28.60 -26.81
C ALA A 398 -2.19 -29.16 -28.20
N ASP A 399 -1.82 -28.27 -29.12
CA ASP A 399 -1.34 -28.63 -30.45
C ASP A 399 0.17 -28.82 -30.41
N LEU A 400 0.61 -30.07 -30.50
CA LEU A 400 2.00 -30.48 -30.33
C LEU A 400 2.68 -30.68 -31.69
N LYS A 401 3.71 -29.90 -32.00
CA LYS A 401 4.52 -30.09 -33.21
C LYS A 401 5.51 -31.26 -33.02
N PRO A 402 5.92 -31.96 -34.08
CA PRO A 402 6.97 -32.98 -34.00
C PRO A 402 8.32 -32.36 -33.61
N ASN A 403 9.18 -33.16 -32.99
CA ASN A 403 10.57 -32.82 -32.62
C ASN A 403 10.72 -31.50 -31.84
N GLN A 404 9.81 -31.22 -30.92
CA GLN A 404 9.80 -30.00 -30.12
C GLN A 404 9.94 -30.30 -28.64
N HIS A 405 10.69 -29.45 -27.92
CA HIS A 405 10.75 -29.46 -26.46
C HIS A 405 9.73 -28.46 -25.93
N TYR A 406 8.76 -28.95 -25.15
CA TYR A 406 7.70 -28.14 -24.58
C TYR A 406 7.82 -27.99 -23.06
N GLN A 407 7.47 -26.80 -22.58
CA GLN A 407 7.25 -26.48 -21.18
C GLN A 407 5.93 -25.72 -20.99
N ILE A 408 5.15 -26.14 -19.99
CA ILE A 408 3.90 -25.50 -19.58
C ILE A 408 3.93 -25.37 -18.06
N LEU A 409 3.85 -24.15 -17.53
CA LEU A 409 3.77 -23.94 -16.08
C LEU A 409 2.30 -23.92 -15.66
N ILE A 410 1.89 -24.91 -14.86
CA ILE A 410 0.63 -24.84 -14.12
C ILE A 410 0.83 -23.84 -12.98
N SER A 411 0.18 -22.67 -13.09
CA SER A 411 0.37 -21.55 -12.17
C SER A 411 -0.25 -21.82 -10.79
N SER A 412 0.08 -20.96 -9.82
CA SER A 412 -0.56 -20.94 -8.50
C SER A 412 -1.98 -20.34 -8.52
N ASN A 413 -2.56 -19.99 -9.68
CA ASN A 413 -3.91 -19.43 -9.71
C ASN A 413 -4.98 -20.47 -9.32
N PHE A 414 -4.71 -21.75 -9.56
CA PHE A 414 -5.51 -22.86 -9.04
C PHE A 414 -5.52 -22.86 -7.51
N ARG A 415 -6.68 -23.04 -6.89
CA ARG A 415 -6.84 -22.90 -5.44
C ARG A 415 -8.05 -23.63 -4.87
N LYS A 416 -7.99 -23.88 -3.56
CA LYS A 416 -9.09 -24.41 -2.74
C LYS A 416 -10.12 -23.30 -2.45
N GLU A 417 -11.29 -23.68 -1.94
CA GLU A 417 -12.35 -22.74 -1.52
C GLU A 417 -11.85 -21.71 -0.49
N ASN A 418 -10.99 -22.15 0.44
CA ASN A 418 -10.39 -21.29 1.46
C ASN A 418 -9.23 -20.40 0.94
N GLY A 419 -9.00 -20.38 -0.38
CA GLY A 419 -7.99 -19.52 -1.02
C GLY A 419 -6.58 -20.10 -1.08
N VAL A 420 -6.28 -21.23 -0.41
CA VAL A 420 -4.95 -21.86 -0.46
C VAL A 420 -4.64 -22.30 -1.88
N ARG A 421 -3.48 -21.85 -2.39
CA ARG A 421 -3.09 -21.99 -3.80
C ARG A 421 -2.27 -23.25 -4.06
N LEU A 422 -2.48 -23.84 -5.24
CA LEU A 422 -1.70 -24.96 -5.77
C LEU A 422 -0.21 -24.64 -5.76
N LYS A 423 0.63 -25.63 -5.45
CA LYS A 423 2.07 -25.54 -5.74
C LYS A 423 2.28 -25.53 -7.26
N PRO A 424 2.94 -24.51 -7.83
CA PRO A 424 3.22 -24.47 -9.26
C PRO A 424 3.87 -25.77 -9.73
N TYR A 425 3.45 -26.24 -10.90
CA TYR A 425 3.91 -27.51 -11.45
C TYR A 425 4.35 -27.30 -12.89
N LEU A 426 5.64 -27.52 -13.16
CA LEU A 426 6.19 -27.42 -14.50
C LEU A 426 5.99 -28.76 -15.23
N ILE A 427 5.18 -28.74 -16.29
CA ILE A 427 5.12 -29.82 -17.27
C ILE A 427 6.25 -29.57 -18.27
N ASP A 428 7.13 -30.54 -18.46
CA ASP A 428 8.31 -30.50 -19.34
C ASP A 428 8.38 -31.83 -20.11
N PHE A 429 8.37 -31.79 -21.44
CA PHE A 429 8.41 -33.00 -22.28
C PHE A 429 8.92 -32.71 -23.69
N LYS A 430 9.31 -33.75 -24.41
CA LYS A 430 9.66 -33.66 -25.84
C LYS A 430 8.75 -34.51 -26.70
N THR A 431 8.47 -34.02 -27.90
CA THR A 431 7.74 -34.74 -28.92
C THR A 431 8.67 -35.44 -29.89
N ILE A 432 8.19 -36.54 -30.46
CA ILE A 432 8.80 -37.25 -31.59
C ILE A 432 7.99 -36.98 -32.87
N ASP A 433 8.53 -37.39 -34.02
CA ASP A 433 7.87 -37.29 -35.33
C ASP A 433 6.42 -37.81 -35.32
#